data_AF-A0A2T1DRS0-F1
#
_entry.id   AF-A0A2T1DRS0-F1
#
_cell.length_a   1.000
_cell.length_b   1.000
_cell.length_c   1.000
_cell.angle_alpha   90.00
_cell.angle_beta   90.00
_cell.angle_gamma   90.00
#
_symmetry.space_group_name_H-M   'P 1'
#
loop_
_entity.id
_entity.type
_entity.pdbx_description
1 polymer ?
#
loop_
_entity_poly.entity_id
_entity_poly.type
_entity_poly.pdbx_seq_one_letter_code
_entity_poly.pdbx_strand_id
1 'polypeptide(L)'
;MQKIIQAVCQNRSIFLEAANDLIEIIEAEKLTDHNPEVVVEICRSLVGTGTELTNPVRPTILIAESLTTIAIQIHRQPFYRETGLQIFEQLLALNLRETRSALETLDRRPNRSGSFVAPRRRLRSRRDRRPQN
;
A
#
# COMPACT_ATOMS: atom_id res chain seq x y z
N MET A 1 18.10 -18.34 3.90
CA MET A 1 17.22 -17.18 3.69
C MET A 1 17.69 -15.96 4.49
N GLN A 2 17.56 -15.90 5.82
CA GLN A 2 17.95 -14.71 6.63
C GLN A 2 19.35 -14.15 6.35
N LYS A 3 20.39 -14.99 6.33
CA LYS A 3 21.78 -14.55 6.03
C LYS A 3 21.96 -13.98 4.63
N ILE A 4 21.18 -14.45 3.66
CA ILE A 4 21.21 -13.96 2.28
C ILE A 4 20.53 -12.59 2.24
N ILE A 5 19.37 -12.46 2.88
CA ILE A 5 18.65 -11.18 2.99
C ILE A 5 19.54 -10.12 3.64
N GLN A 6 20.20 -10.44 4.75
CA GLN A 6 21.15 -9.53 5.40
C GLN A 6 22.34 -9.15 4.48
N ALA A 7 22.92 -10.12 3.76
CA ALA A 7 24.00 -9.85 2.82
C ALA A 7 23.56 -8.98 1.63
N VAL A 8 22.32 -9.16 1.16
CA VAL A 8 21.74 -8.33 0.09
C VAL A 8 21.45 -6.92 0.63
N CYS A 9 20.90 -6.77 1.83
CA CYS A 9 20.69 -5.46 2.48
C CYS A 9 22.01 -4.67 2.66
N GLN A 10 23.16 -5.35 2.79
CA GLN A 10 24.47 -4.69 2.91
C GLN A 10 24.98 -4.10 1.58
N ASN A 11 24.48 -4.56 0.43
CA ASN A 11 24.91 -4.09 -0.88
C ASN A 11 23.80 -3.32 -1.59
N ARG A 12 23.83 -1.98 -1.46
CA ARG A 12 22.77 -1.07 -1.90
C ARG A 12 22.34 -1.24 -3.36
N SER A 13 23.26 -1.50 -4.29
CA SER A 13 22.91 -1.66 -5.71
C SER A 13 22.18 -2.96 -5.97
N ILE A 14 22.65 -4.07 -5.38
CA ILE A 14 22.03 -5.40 -5.53
C ILE A 14 20.66 -5.41 -4.83
N PHE A 15 20.56 -4.74 -3.68
CA PHE A 15 19.31 -4.61 -2.94
C PHE A 15 18.22 -3.89 -3.73
N LEU A 16 18.56 -2.82 -4.46
CA LEU A 16 17.61 -2.09 -5.30
C LEU A 16 17.15 -2.90 -6.51
N GLU A 17 18.03 -3.69 -7.11
CA GLU A 17 17.68 -4.58 -8.22
C GLU A 17 16.77 -5.73 -7.74
N ALA A 18 17.09 -6.33 -6.59
CA ALA A 18 16.32 -7.40 -5.99
C ALA A 18 15.07 -6.92 -5.21
N ALA A 19 14.83 -5.60 -5.11
CA ALA A 19 13.77 -5.06 -4.26
C ALA A 19 12.38 -5.56 -4.68
N ASN A 20 12.12 -5.68 -5.99
CA ASN A 20 10.86 -6.22 -6.50
C ASN A 20 10.69 -7.68 -6.10
N ASP A 21 11.70 -8.51 -6.36
CA ASP A 21 11.68 -9.95 -6.05
C ASP A 21 11.53 -10.18 -4.55
N LEU A 22 12.22 -9.39 -3.71
CA LEU A 22 12.12 -9.48 -2.26
C LEU A 22 10.70 -9.18 -1.77
N ILE A 23 10.04 -8.18 -2.36
CA ILE A 23 8.68 -7.79 -1.99
C ILE A 23 7.68 -8.84 -2.47
N GLU A 24 7.86 -9.38 -3.67
CA GLU A 24 7.06 -10.49 -4.18
C GLU A 24 7.18 -11.73 -3.26
N ILE A 25 8.38 -12.06 -2.80
CA ILE A 25 8.61 -13.17 -1.85
C ILE A 25 7.92 -12.88 -0.51
N ILE A 26 8.01 -11.64 0.01
CA ILE A 26 7.35 -11.26 1.27
C ILE A 26 5.84 -11.47 1.17
N GLU A 27 5.22 -11.06 0.06
CA GLU A 27 3.79 -11.20 -0.18
C GLU A 27 3.39 -12.67 -0.41
N ALA A 28 4.14 -13.41 -1.23
CA ALA A 28 3.86 -14.79 -1.59
C ALA A 28 4.00 -15.76 -0.40
N GLU A 29 5.05 -15.61 0.40
CA GLU A 29 5.31 -16.44 1.59
C GLU A 29 4.62 -15.91 2.85
N LYS A 30 3.91 -14.78 2.78
CA LYS A 30 3.28 -14.09 3.92
C LYS A 30 4.26 -13.91 5.08
N LEU A 31 5.48 -13.46 4.77
CA LEU A 31 6.54 -13.30 5.76
C LEU A 31 6.20 -12.25 6.83
N THR A 32 5.27 -11.34 6.55
CA THR A 32 4.73 -10.41 7.55
C THR A 32 4.14 -11.14 8.74
N ASP A 33 3.47 -12.27 8.56
CA ASP A 33 2.83 -13.03 9.66
C ASP A 33 3.82 -13.99 10.34
N HIS A 34 4.72 -14.61 9.57
CA HIS A 34 5.62 -15.66 10.07
C HIS A 34 6.96 -15.15 10.58
N ASN A 35 7.49 -14.07 10.00
CA ASN A 35 8.79 -13.53 10.35
C ASN A 35 8.85 -12.00 10.19
N PRO A 36 8.06 -11.25 10.99
CA PRO A 36 7.93 -9.79 10.86
C PRO A 36 9.23 -9.03 11.10
N GLU A 37 10.17 -9.57 11.88
CA GLU A 37 11.46 -8.94 12.15
C GLU A 37 12.28 -8.74 10.86
N VAL A 38 12.33 -9.76 10.02
CA VAL A 38 13.05 -9.71 8.73
C VAL A 38 12.39 -8.71 7.78
N VAL A 39 11.05 -8.71 7.74
CA VAL A 39 10.31 -7.76 6.90
C VAL A 39 10.57 -6.32 7.34
N VAL A 40 10.60 -6.06 8.65
CA VAL A 40 10.94 -4.74 9.20
C VAL A 40 12.35 -4.30 8.77
N GLU A 41 13.34 -5.20 8.82
CA GLU A 41 14.72 -4.89 8.41
C GLU A 41 14.79 -4.54 6.92
N ILE A 42 14.10 -5.30 6.07
CA ILE A 42 13.99 -5.04 4.63
C ILE A 42 13.31 -3.68 4.39
N CYS A 43 12.17 -3.44 5.01
CA CYS A 43 11.43 -2.18 4.84
C CYS A 43 12.25 -0.97 5.29
N ARG A 44 12.95 -1.05 6.44
CA ARG A 44 13.84 0.04 6.90
C ARG A 44 14.98 0.29 5.92
N SER A 45 15.57 -0.77 5.38
CA SER A 45 16.64 -0.67 4.40
C SER A 45 16.13 -0.04 3.10
N LEU A 46 14.95 -0.43 2.62
CA LEU A 46 14.32 0.14 1.41
C LEU A 46 14.02 1.62 1.60
N VAL A 47 13.38 1.99 2.70
CA VAL A 47 13.05 3.39 2.98
C VAL A 47 14.31 4.24 3.14
N GLY A 48 15.38 3.69 3.71
CA GLY A 48 16.70 4.36 3.77
C GLY A 48 17.31 4.66 2.40
N THR A 49 16.89 3.97 1.33
CA THR A 49 17.31 4.28 -0.04
C THR A 49 16.50 5.39 -0.72
N GLY A 50 15.38 5.81 -0.10
CA GLY A 50 14.62 7.05 -0.29
C GLY A 50 14.51 7.63 -1.71
N THR A 51 15.57 8.27 -2.18
CA THR A 51 15.62 8.95 -3.49
C THR A 51 15.44 7.99 -4.68
N GLU A 52 15.84 6.73 -4.54
CA GLU A 52 15.72 5.71 -5.59
C GLU A 52 14.29 5.16 -5.72
N LEU A 53 13.48 5.29 -4.66
CA LEU A 53 12.06 4.91 -4.67
C LEU A 53 11.19 5.96 -5.38
N THR A 54 11.62 7.22 -5.38
CA THR A 54 10.93 8.33 -6.04
C THR A 54 11.29 8.49 -7.52
N ASN A 55 12.25 7.72 -8.03
CA ASN A 55 12.74 7.88 -9.40
C ASN A 55 11.77 7.25 -10.42
N PRO A 56 11.13 8.04 -11.30
CA PRO A 56 10.18 7.54 -12.29
C PRO A 56 10.76 6.61 -13.36
N VAL A 57 12.09 6.62 -13.51
CA VAL A 57 12.78 5.80 -14.50
C VAL A 57 13.06 4.40 -13.97
N ARG A 58 13.02 4.19 -12.64
CA ARG A 58 13.29 2.88 -12.04
C ARG A 58 12.00 2.08 -11.78
N PRO A 59 12.04 0.75 -11.94
CA PRO A 59 10.90 -0.13 -11.67
C PRO A 59 10.49 -0.16 -10.19
N THR A 60 11.28 0.45 -9.30
CA THR A 60 11.01 0.58 -7.85
C THR A 60 9.72 1.34 -7.52
N ILE A 61 9.13 2.10 -8.45
CA ILE A 61 7.80 2.70 -8.26
C ILE A 61 6.71 1.64 -8.03
N LEU A 62 6.81 0.48 -8.67
CA LEU A 62 5.82 -0.60 -8.53
C LEU A 62 5.78 -1.16 -7.10
N ILE A 63 6.85 -0.94 -6.33
CA ILE A 63 6.99 -1.42 -4.96
C ILE A 63 6.33 -0.47 -3.95
N ALA A 64 6.08 0.79 -4.32
CA ALA A 64 5.57 1.80 -3.39
C ALA A 64 4.22 1.41 -2.76
N GLU A 65 3.33 0.80 -3.56
CA GLU A 65 2.03 0.29 -3.09
C GLU A 65 2.18 -0.89 -2.14
N SER A 66 3.00 -1.89 -2.51
CA SER A 66 3.31 -3.05 -1.68
C SER A 66 3.97 -2.67 -0.37
N LEU A 67 4.97 -1.77 -0.39
CA LEU A 67 5.62 -1.25 0.81
C LEU A 67 4.64 -0.53 1.74
N THR A 68 3.74 0.27 1.16
CA THR A 68 2.69 0.95 1.92
C THR A 68 1.77 -0.08 2.60
N THR A 69 1.37 -1.12 1.87
CA THR A 69 0.52 -2.20 2.39
C THR A 69 1.24 -3.00 3.50
N ILE A 70 2.50 -3.37 3.28
CA ILE A 70 3.33 -4.08 4.26
C ILE A 70 3.51 -3.23 5.53
N ALA A 71 3.77 -1.93 5.41
CA ALA A 71 3.87 -1.03 6.56
C ALA A 71 2.58 -1.00 7.40
N ILE A 72 1.42 -0.97 6.73
CA ILE A 72 0.11 -1.06 7.39
C ILE A 72 -0.07 -2.43 8.07
N GLN A 73 0.33 -3.53 7.42
CA GLN A 73 0.27 -4.88 8.00
C GLN A 73 1.12 -4.99 9.27
N ILE A 74 2.37 -4.51 9.23
CA ILE A 74 3.29 -4.46 10.38
C ILE A 74 2.67 -3.63 11.50
N HIS A 75 2.08 -2.47 11.18
CA HIS A 75 1.45 -1.60 12.17
C HIS A 75 0.29 -2.27 12.92
N ARG A 76 -0.42 -3.22 12.29
CA ARG A 76 -1.52 -3.95 12.93
C ARG A 76 -1.04 -4.99 13.95
N GLN A 77 0.24 -5.32 13.98
CA GLN A 77 0.81 -6.26 14.93
C GLN A 77 1.17 -5.55 16.24
N PRO A 78 0.73 -6.03 17.42
CA PRO A 78 0.94 -5.32 18.69
C PRO A 78 2.41 -5.01 18.99
N PHE A 79 3.32 -5.95 18.67
CA PHE A 79 4.75 -5.82 18.95
C PHE A 79 5.49 -4.88 17.98
N TYR A 80 5.02 -4.77 16.74
CA TYR A 80 5.67 -3.96 15.69
C TYR A 80 4.88 -2.69 15.34
N ARG A 81 3.87 -2.35 16.14
CA ARG A 81 2.94 -1.26 15.88
C ARG A 81 3.66 0.07 15.61
N GLU A 82 4.57 0.47 16.51
CA GLU A 82 5.32 1.72 16.37
C GLU A 82 6.25 1.67 15.15
N THR A 83 6.90 0.53 14.93
CA THR A 83 7.81 0.34 13.79
C THR A 83 7.08 0.45 12.46
N GLY A 84 5.90 -0.16 12.33
CA GLY A 84 5.07 -0.05 11.14
C GLY A 84 4.61 1.39 10.88
N LEU A 85 4.28 2.14 11.95
CA LEU A 85 3.93 3.56 11.84
C LEU A 85 5.11 4.39 11.35
N GLN A 86 6.30 4.20 11.95
CA GLN A 86 7.51 4.93 11.54
C GLN A 86 7.86 4.68 10.07
N ILE A 87 7.78 3.43 9.60
CA ILE A 87 8.00 3.08 8.20
C ILE A 87 6.98 3.82 7.30
N PHE A 88 5.70 3.80 7.68
CA PHE A 88 4.64 4.48 6.94
C PHE A 88 4.85 6.00 6.86
N GLU A 89 5.23 6.64 7.97
CA GLU A 89 5.53 8.08 8.02
C GLU A 89 6.72 8.45 7.14
N GLN A 90 7.76 7.61 7.12
CA GLN A 90 8.91 7.83 6.25
C GLN A 90 8.54 7.67 4.76
N LEU A 91 7.71 6.68 4.42
CA LEU A 91 7.16 6.55 3.05
C LEU A 91 6.31 7.77 2.67
N LEU A 92 5.54 8.32 3.61
CA LEU A 92 4.75 9.54 3.40
C LEU A 92 5.64 10.76 3.17
N ALA A 93 6.75 10.86 3.91
CA ALA A 93 7.75 11.93 3.74
C ALA A 93 8.43 11.88 2.36
N LEU A 94 8.57 10.68 1.76
CA LEU A 94 9.03 10.51 0.38
C LEU A 94 8.01 10.96 -0.67
N ASN A 95 6.82 11.41 -0.25
CA ASN A 95 5.79 11.94 -1.15
C ASN A 95 5.34 10.93 -2.23
N LEU A 96 5.25 9.65 -1.85
CA LEU A 96 4.74 8.61 -2.72
C LEU A 96 3.21 8.75 -2.87
N ARG A 97 2.73 8.67 -4.11
CA ARG A 97 1.30 8.87 -4.42
C ARG A 97 0.43 7.80 -3.77
N GLU A 98 0.94 6.57 -3.77
CA GLU A 98 0.31 5.36 -3.26
C GLU A 98 0.14 5.48 -1.74
N THR A 99 1.18 5.92 -1.03
CA THR A 99 1.15 6.14 0.42
C THR A 99 0.16 7.25 0.81
N ARG A 100 0.11 8.35 0.04
CA ARG A 100 -0.91 9.40 0.24
C ARG A 100 -2.32 8.89 0.01
N SER A 101 -2.55 8.16 -1.07
CA SER A 101 -3.84 7.54 -1.37
C SER A 101 -4.29 6.58 -0.27
N ALA A 102 -3.36 5.79 0.28
CA ALA A 102 -3.62 4.90 1.40
C ALA A 102 -3.98 5.69 2.67
N LEU A 103 -3.26 6.76 3.00
CA LEU A 103 -3.58 7.64 4.13
C LEU A 103 -4.97 8.26 3.97
N GLU A 104 -5.29 8.82 2.81
CA GLU A 104 -6.62 9.36 2.55
C GLU A 104 -7.72 8.30 2.74
N THR A 105 -7.46 7.06 2.33
CA THR A 105 -8.42 5.95 2.51
C THR A 105 -8.59 5.60 3.98
N LEU A 106 -7.50 5.57 4.76
CA LEU A 106 -7.54 5.32 6.20
C LEU A 106 -8.26 6.45 6.95
N ASP A 107 -8.04 7.71 6.55
CA ASP A 107 -8.68 8.89 7.12
C ASP A 107 -10.16 8.97 6.77
N ARG A 108 -10.55 8.54 5.56
CA ARG A 108 -11.94 8.44 5.10
C ARG A 108 -12.76 7.36 5.81
N ARG A 109 -12.34 6.90 7.02
CA ARG A 109 -13.05 5.92 7.86
C ARG A 109 -14.57 5.97 7.62
N PRO A 110 -15.22 4.85 7.24
CA PRO A 110 -16.65 4.80 6.97
C PRO A 110 -17.43 4.82 8.30
N ASN A 111 -17.31 5.88 9.09
CA ASN A 111 -18.24 6.16 10.18
C ASN A 111 -19.53 6.83 9.68
N ARG A 112 -19.69 6.97 8.36
CA ARG A 112 -20.98 7.29 7.75
C ARG A 112 -21.45 6.07 6.99
N SER A 113 -22.25 5.26 7.66
CA SER A 113 -23.38 4.56 7.07
C SER A 113 -24.36 5.60 6.48
N GLY A 114 -23.89 6.37 5.49
CA GLY A 114 -24.73 7.22 4.67
C GLY A 114 -25.49 6.26 3.77
N SER A 115 -26.78 6.11 4.05
CA SER A 115 -27.72 5.37 3.22
C SER A 115 -27.45 5.67 1.75
N PHE A 116 -27.10 4.63 0.99
CA PHE A 116 -27.02 4.71 -0.46
C PHE A 116 -28.42 5.08 -0.97
N VAL A 117 -28.67 6.37 -1.22
CA VAL A 117 -29.91 6.82 -1.85
C VAL A 117 -29.75 6.52 -3.34
N ALA A 118 -30.26 5.37 -3.76
CA ALA A 118 -30.31 5.02 -5.18
C ALA A 118 -30.99 6.16 -5.96
N PRO A 119 -30.49 6.53 -7.15
CA PRO A 119 -31.10 7.58 -7.95
C PRO A 119 -32.56 7.20 -8.24
N ARG A 120 -33.52 8.00 -7.77
CA ARG A 120 -34.94 7.84 -8.09
C ARG A 120 -35.09 7.97 -9.62
N ARG A 121 -35.07 6.84 -10.33
CA ARG A 121 -35.49 6.77 -11.74
C ARG A 121 -36.91 7.33 -11.77
N ARG A 122 -37.06 8.56 -12.26
CA ARG A 122 -38.36 9.10 -12.65
C ARG A 122 -38.88 8.16 -13.74
N LEU A 123 -39.72 7.21 -13.34
CA LEU A 123 -40.61 6.50 -14.25
C LEU A 123 -41.39 7.59 -14.99
N ARG A 124 -40.97 7.89 -16.22
CA ARG A 124 -41.80 8.60 -17.17
C ARG A 124 -43.01 7.71 -17.38
N SER A 125 -44.05 7.97 -16.60
CA SER A 125 -45.41 7.51 -16.88
C SER A 125 -45.71 7.98 -18.29
N ARG A 126 -45.59 7.06 -19.26
CA ARG A 126 -46.28 7.17 -20.53
C ARG A 126 -47.75 7.22 -20.14
N ARG A 127 -48.27 8.44 -19.98
CA ARG A 127 -49.69 8.69 -20.04
C ARG A 127 -50.13 8.23 -21.43
N ASP A 128 -50.70 7.04 -21.47
CA ASP A 128 -51.78 6.73 -22.38
C ASP A 128 -52.76 7.92 -22.38
N ARG A 129 -52.76 8.65 -23.49
CA ARG A 129 -53.95 9.35 -23.96
C ARG A 129 -54.17 8.89 -25.38
N ARG A 130 -55.19 8.02 -25.51
CA ARG A 130 -55.83 7.61 -26.76
C ARG A 130 -56.57 8.81 -27.42
N PRO A 131 -57.41 8.58 -28.46
CA PRO A 131 -57.23 8.98 -29.85
C PRO A 131 -58.12 10.19 -30.25
N GLN A 132 -57.98 10.69 -31.49
CA GLN A 132 -58.89 11.52 -32.33
C GLN A 132 -58.00 12.30 -33.32
N ASN A 133 -58.16 12.30 -34.64
CA ASN A 133 -59.25 11.98 -35.57
C ASN A 133 -58.71 11.19 -36.77
#